data_AF-Q5H0L3-F1
#
_entry.id   AF-Q5H0L3-F1
#
_cell.length_a   1.000
_cell.length_b   1.000
_cell.length_c   1.000
_cell.angle_alpha   90.00
_cell.angle_beta   90.00
_cell.angle_gamma   90.00
#
_symmetry.space_group_name_H-M   'P 1'
#
loop_
_entity.id
_entity.type
_entity.pdbx_description
1 polymer ?
#
loop_
_entity_poly.entity_id
_entity_poly.type
_entity_poly.pdbx_seq_one_letter_code
_entity_poly.pdbx_strand_id
1 'polypeptide(L)'
;MWCFTKSCPPSALRTPSPQAGAGICVLSFSHLSWRTAPDDGHPNKRSPRRPHKVTNTVDCVNVITRYYINAMKQRPALRESTDVAASLTRLADALACLNAPGAVEAFLRDLCTPAELEAMADRWRVVPLLVKGVPYREIHELTQVSVTTIGRVARTLDHGAGGYAAALREQSSRPDQSH
;
A
#
# COMPACT_ATOMS: atom_id res chain seq x y z
N MET A 1 -2.23 -58.35 2.86
CA MET A 1 -3.58 -57.88 2.48
C MET A 1 -3.79 -56.57 3.23
N TRP A 2 -3.56 -55.36 2.70
CA TRP A 2 -3.35 -54.82 1.37
C TRP A 2 -2.14 -53.86 1.37
N CYS A 3 -1.33 -53.91 0.32
CA CYS A 3 -0.32 -52.89 -0.02
C CYS A 3 -1.00 -51.75 -0.78
N PHE A 4 -0.61 -50.50 -0.53
CA PHE A 4 -0.75 -49.45 -1.53
C PHE A 4 0.46 -48.51 -1.49
N THR A 5 1.46 -48.89 -2.26
CA THR A 5 2.52 -48.05 -2.80
C THR A 5 1.91 -47.04 -3.78
N LYS A 6 2.13 -45.74 -3.57
CA LYS A 6 2.01 -44.76 -4.66
C LYS A 6 3.36 -44.13 -4.92
N SER A 7 3.94 -44.60 -6.02
CA SER A 7 5.16 -44.15 -6.66
C SER A 7 4.99 -42.72 -7.22
N CYS A 8 5.99 -41.87 -6.95
CA CYS A 8 6.26 -40.67 -7.74
C CYS A 8 6.81 -41.07 -9.12
N PRO A 9 6.31 -40.49 -10.23
CA PRO A 9 7.05 -40.48 -11.50
C PRO A 9 7.96 -39.23 -11.57
N PRO A 10 9.23 -39.36 -12.03
CA PRO A 10 10.00 -38.22 -12.51
C PRO A 10 9.90 -38.18 -14.04
N SER A 11 9.16 -37.20 -14.57
CA SER A 11 9.11 -36.96 -16.02
C SER A 11 9.77 -35.63 -16.35
N ALA A 12 10.84 -35.78 -17.14
CA ALA A 12 11.72 -34.78 -17.71
C ALA A 12 11.00 -33.67 -18.49
N LEU A 13 11.50 -32.44 -18.33
CA LEU A 13 11.37 -31.33 -19.29
C LEU A 13 12.74 -30.63 -19.29
N ARG A 14 13.65 -30.95 -20.22
CA ARG A 14 13.70 -30.53 -21.63
C ARG A 14 13.71 -28.99 -21.75
N THR A 15 14.92 -28.43 -21.73
CA THR A 15 15.26 -27.10 -22.26
C THR A 15 14.91 -27.03 -23.74
N PRO A 16 14.46 -25.85 -24.22
CA PRO A 16 15.26 -25.18 -25.25
C PRO A 16 15.26 -23.64 -25.13
N SER A 17 16.41 -23.04 -25.44
CA SER A 17 16.51 -21.69 -26.01
C SER A 17 17.05 -21.83 -27.45
N PRO A 18 17.23 -20.75 -28.21
CA PRO A 18 16.38 -19.58 -28.47
C PRO A 18 15.85 -19.68 -29.93
N GLN A 19 15.13 -18.67 -30.46
CA GLN A 19 15.27 -18.08 -31.82
C GLN A 19 14.05 -17.20 -32.15
N ALA A 20 14.33 -15.92 -32.41
CA ALA A 20 13.74 -14.98 -33.38
C ALA A 20 12.21 -14.88 -33.61
N GLY A 21 11.70 -13.66 -33.43
CA GLY A 21 11.19 -12.89 -34.57
C GLY A 21 9.69 -12.57 -34.67
N ALA A 22 9.42 -11.25 -34.71
CA ALA A 22 8.32 -10.55 -35.39
C ALA A 22 6.96 -10.37 -34.68
N GLY A 23 6.59 -9.09 -34.51
CA GLY A 23 5.25 -8.62 -34.82
C GLY A 23 4.43 -7.98 -33.69
N ILE A 24 4.83 -6.83 -33.18
CA ILE A 24 3.88 -5.90 -32.54
C ILE A 24 3.92 -4.57 -33.28
N CYS A 25 2.85 -4.29 -34.02
CA CYS A 25 2.49 -2.96 -34.50
C CYS A 25 2.18 -2.06 -33.30
N VAL A 26 3.08 -1.15 -32.97
CA VAL A 26 2.78 -0.02 -32.09
C VAL A 26 2.45 1.16 -32.98
N LEU A 27 1.18 1.55 -33.00
CA LEU A 27 0.71 2.74 -33.67
C LEU A 27 1.32 3.99 -33.02
N SER A 28 1.88 4.79 -33.92
CA SER A 28 2.50 6.09 -33.75
C SER A 28 1.63 7.09 -32.96
N PHE A 29 2.23 7.77 -31.99
CA PHE A 29 1.93 9.18 -31.71
C PHE A 29 3.14 9.83 -31.03
N SER A 30 4.08 10.30 -31.85
CA SER A 30 5.16 11.18 -31.38
C SER A 30 5.44 12.22 -32.46
N HIS A 31 4.72 13.33 -32.35
CA HIS A 31 5.14 14.61 -32.89
C HIS A 31 4.76 15.70 -31.89
N LEU A 32 5.65 15.94 -30.92
CA LEU A 32 5.81 17.27 -30.39
C LEU A 32 7.30 17.53 -30.15
N SER A 33 7.90 18.00 -31.24
CA SER A 33 9.24 18.58 -31.30
C SER A 33 9.30 19.81 -30.40
N TRP A 34 10.00 19.71 -29.28
CA TRP A 34 10.54 20.89 -28.60
C TRP A 34 12.01 21.02 -29.02
N ARG A 35 12.26 21.94 -29.98
CA ARG A 35 13.61 22.34 -30.39
C ARG A 35 14.30 23.01 -29.20
N THR A 36 15.45 22.49 -28.79
CA THR A 36 16.42 23.21 -27.96
C THR A 36 17.12 24.28 -28.79
N ALA A 37 16.98 25.54 -28.40
CA ALA A 37 17.76 26.64 -28.95
C ALA A 37 19.21 26.61 -28.41
N PRO A 38 20.23 27.02 -29.18
CA PRO A 38 21.61 27.10 -28.72
C PRO A 38 21.84 28.34 -27.84
N ASP A 39 22.70 28.15 -26.83
CA ASP A 39 23.11 29.10 -25.81
C ASP A 39 24.27 29.97 -26.33
N ASP A 40 23.99 31.21 -26.74
CA ASP A 40 25.00 32.19 -27.15
C ASP A 40 25.52 32.95 -25.93
N GLY A 41 26.74 32.60 -25.52
CA GLY A 41 27.45 33.26 -24.43
C GLY A 41 27.75 34.73 -24.70
N HIS A 42 27.38 35.59 -23.74
CA HIS A 42 27.95 36.93 -23.62
C HIS A 42 28.30 37.27 -22.16
N PRO A 43 29.51 37.79 -21.87
CA PRO A 43 30.00 37.96 -20.51
C PRO A 43 29.47 39.26 -19.89
N ASN A 44 28.56 39.15 -18.93
CA ASN A 44 28.07 40.32 -18.18
C ASN A 44 28.97 40.59 -16.96
N LYS A 45 29.91 41.53 -17.14
CA LYS A 45 30.69 42.13 -16.05
C LYS A 45 29.77 43.02 -15.20
N ARG A 46 29.32 42.53 -14.05
CA ARG A 46 28.83 43.37 -12.95
C ARG A 46 29.66 43.12 -11.69
N SER A 47 30.17 44.22 -11.18
CA SER A 47 31.09 44.40 -10.06
C SER A 47 30.56 43.82 -8.73
N PRO A 48 31.46 43.49 -7.78
CA PRO A 48 31.08 42.91 -6.51
C PRO A 48 30.40 43.95 -5.62
N ARG A 49 29.13 43.72 -5.25
CA ARG A 49 28.48 44.51 -4.22
C ARG A 49 29.10 44.16 -2.87
N ARG A 50 29.73 45.16 -2.22
CA ARG A 50 30.20 45.09 -0.83
C ARG A 50 29.01 44.87 0.13
N PRO A 51 29.22 44.21 1.28
CA PRO A 51 28.13 43.73 2.12
C PRO A 51 27.50 44.90 2.90
N HIS A 52 26.17 44.99 2.86
CA HIS A 52 25.44 45.73 3.88
C HIS A 52 25.43 44.87 5.16
N LYS A 53 26.15 45.30 6.19
CA LYS A 53 26.01 44.80 7.55
C LYS A 53 24.59 45.16 8.04
N VAL A 54 23.66 44.23 7.94
CA VAL A 54 22.46 44.26 8.77
C VAL A 54 22.87 43.67 10.12
N THR A 55 23.28 44.54 11.03
CA THR A 55 23.36 44.20 12.45
C THR A 55 21.96 44.28 13.02
N ASN A 56 21.56 43.25 13.77
CA ASN A 56 20.30 43.08 14.49
C ASN A 56 19.08 42.64 13.67
N THR A 57 19.13 41.43 13.11
CA THR A 57 17.99 40.52 13.34
C THR A 57 18.20 39.87 14.70
N VAL A 58 17.58 40.45 15.73
CA VAL A 58 17.15 39.64 16.86
C VAL A 58 16.28 38.57 16.23
N ASP A 59 16.75 37.32 16.24
CA ASP A 59 16.01 36.16 15.77
C ASP A 59 14.74 36.04 16.61
N CYS A 60 13.71 36.78 16.23
CA CYS A 60 12.32 36.50 16.55
C CYS A 60 11.92 35.22 15.82
N VAL A 61 12.64 34.12 16.08
CA VAL A 61 12.13 32.78 15.82
C VAL A 61 10.95 32.66 16.77
N ASN A 62 9.77 32.97 16.22
CA ASN A 62 8.48 32.88 16.89
C ASN A 62 8.45 31.57 17.71
N VAL A 63 7.94 31.62 18.94
CA VAL A 63 7.72 30.42 19.75
C VAL A 63 6.95 29.37 18.97
N ILE A 64 6.05 29.79 18.08
CA ILE A 64 5.37 28.91 17.11
C ILE A 64 6.36 28.24 16.15
N THR A 65 7.32 28.96 15.59
CA THR A 65 8.37 28.39 14.73
C THR A 65 9.26 27.42 15.50
N ARG A 66 9.62 27.72 16.76
CA ARG A 66 10.31 26.76 17.64
C ARG A 66 9.44 25.54 17.97
N TYR A 67 8.14 25.74 18.17
CA TYR A 67 7.18 24.67 18.42
C TYR A 67 7.05 23.77 17.19
N TYR A 68 6.93 24.31 15.97
CA TYR A 68 6.90 23.51 14.74
C TYR A 68 8.24 22.84 14.43
N ILE A 69 9.38 23.49 14.71
CA ILE A 69 10.70 22.90 14.50
C ILE A 69 11.01 21.82 15.53
N ASN A 70 10.59 21.95 16.80
CA ASN A 70 10.81 20.94 17.85
C ASN A 70 9.72 19.87 17.92
N ALA A 71 8.46 20.20 17.64
CA ALA A 71 7.40 19.19 17.48
C ALA A 71 7.63 18.33 16.23
N MET A 72 8.41 18.82 15.26
CA MET A 72 8.86 18.05 14.08
C MET A 72 10.36 17.67 14.09
N LYS A 73 11.08 17.84 15.21
CA LYS A 73 12.41 17.26 15.48
C LYS A 73 12.33 16.49 16.80
N GLN A 74 12.28 15.16 16.85
CA GLN A 74 12.91 14.20 15.98
C GLN A 74 12.05 12.93 15.97
N ARG A 75 11.58 12.48 14.79
CA ARG A 75 11.35 11.04 14.61
C ARG A 75 12.75 10.42 14.75
N PRO A 76 13.03 9.59 15.77
CA PRO A 76 14.35 8.99 15.91
C PRO A 76 14.72 8.35 14.58
N ALA A 77 15.97 8.56 14.17
CA ALA A 77 16.50 8.09 12.90
C ALA A 77 16.13 6.61 12.73
N LEU A 78 15.40 6.31 11.64
CA LEU A 78 15.01 4.97 11.19
C LEU A 78 14.71 4.00 12.35
N ARG A 79 13.45 3.94 12.81
CA ARG A 79 12.96 2.66 13.38
C ARG A 79 13.31 1.59 12.36
N GLU A 80 14.25 0.70 12.69
CA GLU A 80 14.63 -0.38 11.79
C GLU A 80 13.35 -1.14 11.42
N SER A 81 13.22 -1.53 10.16
CA SER A 81 12.02 -2.23 9.65
C SER A 81 11.68 -3.49 10.47
N THR A 82 12.69 -4.04 11.15
CA THR A 82 12.62 -5.15 12.10
C THR A 82 11.75 -4.85 13.32
N ASP A 83 11.83 -3.64 13.90
CA ASP A 83 11.04 -3.24 15.08
C ASP A 83 9.54 -3.14 14.74
N VAL A 84 9.23 -2.61 13.56
CA VAL A 84 7.84 -2.50 13.08
C VAL A 84 7.26 -3.88 12.80
N ALA A 85 8.01 -4.77 12.14
CA ALA A 85 7.57 -6.14 11.88
C ALA A 85 7.34 -6.92 13.19
N ALA A 86 8.26 -6.82 14.15
CA ALA A 86 8.11 -7.47 15.46
C ALA A 86 6.90 -6.92 16.23
N SER A 87 6.70 -5.59 16.21
CA SER A 87 5.53 -4.95 16.82
C SER A 87 4.22 -5.39 16.15
N LEU A 88 4.21 -5.55 14.82
CA LEU A 88 3.05 -6.06 14.08
C LEU A 88 2.74 -7.52 14.43
N THR A 89 3.77 -8.38 14.56
CA THR A 89 3.58 -9.76 15.02
C THR A 89 2.93 -9.81 16.40
N ARG A 90 3.42 -9.02 17.36
CA ARG A 90 2.82 -8.95 18.71
C ARG A 90 1.37 -8.46 18.69
N LEU A 91 1.03 -7.52 17.82
CA LEU A 91 -0.34 -7.06 17.62
C LEU A 91 -1.22 -8.16 17.02
N ALA A 92 -0.71 -8.90 16.03
CA ALA A 92 -1.42 -10.02 15.43
C ALA A 92 -1.68 -11.14 16.46
N ASP A 93 -0.71 -11.45 17.32
CA ASP A 93 -0.88 -12.43 18.40
C ASP A 93 -1.96 -11.99 19.40
N ALA A 94 -2.00 -10.70 19.75
CA ALA A 94 -3.04 -10.14 20.61
C ALA A 94 -4.44 -10.27 19.99
N LEU A 95 -4.57 -9.94 18.70
CA LEU A 95 -5.83 -10.11 17.95
C LEU A 95 -6.26 -11.59 17.87
N ALA A 96 -5.31 -12.50 17.65
CA ALA A 96 -5.57 -13.94 17.55
C ALA A 96 -6.02 -14.56 18.89
N CYS A 97 -5.65 -13.97 20.03
CA CYS A 97 -6.10 -14.42 21.35
C CYS A 97 -7.59 -14.09 21.63
N LEU A 98 -8.20 -13.15 20.88
CA LEU A 98 -9.57 -12.72 21.09
C LEU A 98 -10.55 -13.66 20.36
N ASN A 99 -11.27 -14.49 21.11
CA ASN A 99 -12.14 -15.54 20.54
C ASN A 99 -13.58 -15.08 20.21
N ALA A 100 -13.97 -13.88 20.65
CA ALA A 100 -15.33 -13.35 20.49
C ALA A 100 -15.33 -12.12 19.57
N PRO A 101 -16.25 -12.04 18.57
CA PRO A 101 -16.35 -10.88 17.68
C PRO A 101 -16.50 -9.55 18.42
N GLY A 102 -17.30 -9.50 19.49
CA GLY A 102 -17.48 -8.29 20.29
C GLY A 102 -16.21 -7.86 21.05
N ALA A 103 -15.35 -8.80 21.45
CA ALA A 103 -14.07 -8.48 22.09
C ALA A 103 -13.09 -7.88 21.07
N VAL A 104 -13.07 -8.40 19.84
CA VAL A 104 -12.28 -7.83 18.73
C VAL A 104 -12.79 -6.42 18.38
N GLU A 105 -14.10 -6.21 18.31
CA GLU A 105 -14.67 -4.89 18.03
C GLU A 105 -14.28 -3.86 19.10
N ALA A 106 -14.42 -4.19 20.38
CA ALA A 106 -14.02 -3.31 21.47
C ALA A 106 -12.52 -2.96 21.40
N PHE A 107 -11.67 -3.97 21.18
CA PHE A 107 -10.23 -3.77 21.02
C PHE A 107 -9.90 -2.83 19.85
N LEU A 108 -10.57 -2.99 18.69
CA LEU A 108 -10.35 -2.13 17.54
C LEU A 108 -10.84 -0.69 17.79
N ARG A 109 -11.93 -0.49 18.55
CA ARG A 109 -12.41 0.84 18.93
C ARG A 109 -11.45 1.59 19.87
N ASP A 110 -10.73 0.86 20.72
CA ASP A 110 -9.69 1.44 21.58
C ASP A 110 -8.41 1.76 20.80
N LEU A 111 -8.06 0.93 19.82
CA LEU A 111 -6.81 1.04 19.06
C LEU A 111 -6.87 2.03 17.89
N CYS A 112 -8.00 2.10 17.20
CA CYS A 112 -8.14 2.80 15.93
C CYS A 112 -9.04 4.04 16.05
N THR A 113 -8.76 5.01 15.21
CA THR A 113 -9.67 6.14 15.00
C THR A 113 -10.92 5.70 14.23
N PRO A 114 -12.05 6.42 14.34
CA PRO A 114 -13.27 6.11 13.59
C PRO A 114 -13.06 6.00 12.07
N ALA A 115 -12.24 6.88 11.48
CA ALA A 115 -11.95 6.84 10.05
C ALA A 115 -11.14 5.61 9.62
N GLU A 116 -10.25 5.10 10.49
CA GLU A 116 -9.51 3.86 10.23
C GLU A 116 -10.43 2.65 10.29
N LEU A 117 -11.37 2.63 11.24
CA LEU A 117 -12.39 1.59 11.35
C LEU A 117 -13.30 1.56 10.11
N GLU A 118 -13.80 2.72 9.69
CA GLU A 118 -14.58 2.87 8.46
C GLU A 118 -13.81 2.36 7.25
N ALA A 119 -12.55 2.79 7.08
CA ALA A 119 -11.71 2.34 5.97
C ALA A 119 -11.45 0.82 5.97
N MET A 120 -11.31 0.19 7.14
CA MET A 120 -11.15 -1.26 7.24
C MET A 120 -12.46 -1.99 6.91
N ALA A 121 -13.60 -1.50 7.44
CA ALA A 121 -14.91 -2.06 7.18
C ALA A 121 -15.29 -1.97 5.69
N ASP A 122 -15.05 -0.83 5.06
CA ASP A 122 -15.28 -0.62 3.63
C ASP A 122 -14.46 -1.60 2.78
N ARG A 123 -13.18 -1.77 3.11
CA ARG A 123 -12.31 -2.75 2.41
C ARG A 123 -12.85 -4.16 2.57
N TRP A 124 -13.30 -4.54 3.77
CA TRP A 124 -13.85 -5.87 4.03
C TRP A 124 -15.17 -6.11 3.28
N ARG A 125 -16.09 -5.13 3.27
CA ARG A 125 -17.40 -5.24 2.61
C ARG A 125 -17.31 -5.54 1.12
N VAL A 126 -16.24 -5.08 0.48
CA VAL A 126 -15.97 -5.30 -0.96
C VAL A 126 -15.49 -6.73 -1.25
N VAL A 127 -14.79 -7.39 -0.31
CA VAL A 127 -14.11 -8.67 -0.53
C VAL A 127 -15.07 -9.79 -1.00
N PRO A 128 -16.23 -10.04 -0.37
CA PRO A 128 -17.15 -11.09 -0.82
C PRO A 128 -17.70 -10.85 -2.23
N LEU A 129 -17.88 -9.58 -2.63
CA LEU A 129 -18.39 -9.22 -3.95
C LEU A 129 -17.34 -9.44 -5.04
N LEU A 130 -16.08 -9.14 -4.74
CA LEU A 130 -14.95 -9.43 -5.63
C LEU A 130 -14.80 -10.95 -5.85
N VAL A 131 -14.91 -11.75 -4.79
CA VAL A 131 -14.84 -13.22 -4.91
C VAL A 131 -16.00 -13.77 -5.75
N LYS A 132 -17.17 -13.14 -5.70
CA LYS A 132 -18.33 -13.48 -6.56
C LYS A 132 -18.19 -13.01 -8.01
N GLY A 133 -17.13 -12.29 -8.36
CA GLY A 133 -16.92 -11.76 -9.71
C GLY A 133 -17.82 -10.58 -10.07
N VAL A 134 -18.38 -9.87 -9.08
CA VAL A 134 -19.23 -8.70 -9.32
C VAL A 134 -18.40 -7.58 -9.96
N PRO A 135 -18.89 -6.92 -11.03
CA PRO A 135 -18.14 -5.85 -11.69
C PRO A 135 -17.96 -4.64 -10.76
N TYR A 136 -16.81 -3.96 -10.85
CA TYR A 136 -16.43 -2.89 -9.90
C TYR A 136 -17.43 -1.74 -9.81
N ARG A 137 -18.12 -1.43 -10.91
CA ARG A 137 -19.16 -0.40 -10.93
C ARG A 137 -20.33 -0.79 -10.02
N GLU A 138 -20.80 -2.02 -10.13
CA GLU A 138 -21.89 -2.53 -9.30
C GLU A 138 -21.46 -2.64 -7.83
N ILE A 139 -20.21 -3.07 -7.57
CA ILE A 139 -19.65 -3.03 -6.20
C ILE A 139 -19.70 -1.62 -5.63
N HIS A 140 -19.31 -0.61 -6.41
CA HIS A 140 -19.38 0.79 -5.98
C HIS A 140 -20.83 1.22 -5.69
N GLU A 141 -21.78 0.86 -6.55
CA GLU A 141 -23.21 1.18 -6.35
C GLU A 141 -23.75 0.52 -5.07
N LEU A 142 -23.38 -0.73 -4.77
CA LEU A 142 -23.84 -1.48 -3.60
C LEU A 142 -23.17 -1.09 -2.27
N THR A 143 -21.90 -0.66 -2.33
CA THR A 143 -21.08 -0.44 -1.12
C THR A 143 -20.74 1.02 -0.89
N GLN A 144 -20.88 1.87 -1.90
CA GLN A 144 -20.43 3.27 -1.93
C GLN A 144 -18.90 3.45 -1.77
N VAL A 145 -18.14 2.35 -1.78
CA VAL A 145 -16.68 2.37 -1.73
C VAL A 145 -16.12 2.78 -3.09
N SER A 146 -15.14 3.68 -3.12
CA SER A 146 -14.59 4.18 -4.39
C SER A 146 -13.99 3.07 -5.26
N VAL A 147 -14.15 3.19 -6.58
CA VAL A 147 -13.56 2.24 -7.55
C VAL A 147 -12.04 2.13 -7.39
N THR A 148 -11.36 3.22 -7.00
CA THR A 148 -9.93 3.22 -6.68
C THR A 148 -9.59 2.33 -5.49
N THR A 149 -10.44 2.30 -4.47
CA THR A 149 -10.27 1.44 -3.30
C THR A 149 -10.59 -0.01 -3.64
N ILE A 150 -11.69 -0.25 -4.37
CA ILE A 150 -12.06 -1.57 -4.87
C ILE A 150 -10.90 -2.20 -5.65
N GLY A 151 -10.28 -1.46 -6.57
CA GLY A 151 -9.14 -1.95 -7.34
C GLY A 151 -7.91 -2.29 -6.49
N ARG A 152 -7.65 -1.57 -5.40
CA ARG A 152 -6.57 -1.89 -4.44
C ARG A 152 -6.86 -3.17 -3.67
N VAL A 153 -8.10 -3.36 -3.24
CA VAL A 153 -8.54 -4.60 -2.56
C VAL A 153 -8.42 -5.79 -3.51
N ALA A 154 -8.92 -5.68 -4.74
CA ALA A 154 -8.82 -6.73 -5.75
C ALA A 154 -7.36 -7.16 -6.01
N ARG A 155 -6.45 -6.22 -6.23
CA ARG A 155 -5.02 -6.54 -6.40
C ARG A 155 -4.44 -7.28 -5.20
N THR A 156 -4.80 -6.88 -3.98
CA THR A 156 -4.31 -7.49 -2.73
C THR A 156 -4.95 -8.86 -2.48
N LEU A 157 -6.16 -9.09 -2.97
CA LEU A 157 -6.81 -10.38 -2.90
C LEU A 157 -6.08 -11.42 -3.77
N ASP A 158 -5.62 -11.01 -4.96
CA ASP A 158 -4.92 -11.87 -5.91
C ASP A 158 -3.43 -12.07 -5.58
N HIS A 159 -2.73 -11.02 -5.15
CA HIS A 159 -1.26 -11.00 -5.02
C HIS A 159 -0.76 -10.60 -3.63
N GLY A 160 -1.64 -10.50 -2.63
CA GLY A 160 -1.28 -10.11 -1.26
C GLY A 160 -0.87 -11.28 -0.38
N ALA A 161 -0.84 -11.03 0.93
CA ALA A 161 -0.43 -12.02 1.94
C ALA A 161 -1.47 -13.15 2.20
N GLY A 162 -2.57 -13.20 1.44
CA GLY A 162 -3.60 -14.23 1.59
C GLY A 162 -4.55 -14.09 2.79
N GLY A 163 -4.43 -13.02 3.59
CA GLY A 163 -5.26 -12.79 4.79
C GLY A 163 -6.76 -12.71 4.52
N TYR A 164 -7.18 -12.07 3.41
CA TYR A 164 -8.58 -12.02 3.01
C TYR A 164 -9.16 -13.41 2.72
N ALA A 165 -8.40 -14.25 1.98
CA ALA A 165 -8.83 -15.62 1.68
C ALA A 165 -8.92 -16.47 2.95
N ALA A 166 -7.98 -16.32 3.89
CA ALA A 166 -8.03 -17.02 5.17
C ALA A 166 -9.29 -16.64 5.99
N ALA A 167 -9.57 -15.35 6.13
CA ALA A 167 -10.74 -14.86 6.87
C ALA A 167 -12.08 -15.33 6.26
N LEU A 168 -12.19 -15.36 4.92
CA LEU A 168 -13.38 -15.89 4.25
C LEU A 168 -13.60 -17.38 4.52
N ARG A 169 -12.53 -18.19 4.50
CA ARG A 169 -12.63 -19.63 4.81
C ARG A 169 -13.13 -19.85 6.24
N GLU A 170 -12.59 -19.14 7.22
CA GLU A 170 -13.04 -19.26 8.62
C GLU A 170 -14.47 -18.78 8.83
N GLN A 171 -14.95 -17.77 8.09
CA GLN A 171 -16.35 -17.37 8.16
C GLN A 171 -17.28 -18.43 7.58
N SER A 172 -16.86 -19.12 6.50
CA SER A 172 -17.65 -20.20 5.93
C SER A 172 -17.71 -21.47 6.79
N SER A 173 -16.74 -21.67 7.69
CA SER A 173 -16.71 -22.82 8.61
C SER A 173 -17.51 -22.59 9.89
N ARG A 174 -17.80 -21.33 10.23
CA ARG A 174 -18.58 -20.96 11.42
C ARG A 174 -20.08 -21.00 11.06
N PRO A 175 -20.89 -21.89 11.66
CA PRO A 175 -22.33 -21.91 11.39
C PRO A 175 -22.96 -20.58 11.80
N ASP A 176 -23.80 -20.04 10.92
CA ASP A 176 -24.47 -18.75 11.04
C ASP A 176 -25.24 -18.66 12.37
N GLN A 177 -24.75 -17.85 13.30
CA GLN A 177 -25.45 -17.50 14.54
C GLN A 177 -26.20 -16.20 14.31
N SER A 178 -27.23 -16.25 13.47
CA SER A 178 -28.21 -15.18 13.34
C SER A 178 -29.58 -15.76 13.69
N HIS A 179 -30.11 -15.32 14.84
CA HIS A 179 -31.45 -15.60 15.32
C HIS A 179 -32.12 -14.32 15.78
#